data_AF-D2YYC2-F1
#
_entry.id   AF-D2YYC2-F1
#
_cell.length_a   1.000
_cell.length_b   1.000
_cell.length_c   1.000
_cell.angle_alpha   90.00
_cell.angle_beta   90.00
_cell.angle_gamma   90.00
#
_symmetry.space_group_name_H-M   'P 1'
#
loop_
_entity.id
_entity.type
_entity.pdbx_description
1 polymer ?
#
loop_
_entity_poly.entity_id
_entity_poly.type
_entity_poly.pdbx_seq_one_letter_code
_entity_poly.pdbx_strand_id
1 'polypeptide(L)'
;MFNSPLEQFQILPLLSFGVNLFDLSITNAMLTTCIGLAFFLFIFYCLLSYKLNCFPTRWQLVLESLYISTAGLIWDSVGPKGQKYFPFLFVIFSFILISNVSGLVPYSFTVTSHLIQT
;
A
#
# COMPACT_ATOMS: atom_id res chain seq x y z
N MET A 1 15.92 19.32 16.45
CA MET A 1 15.63 18.21 17.38
C MET A 1 14.13 17.96 17.31
N PHE A 2 13.69 16.70 17.23
CA PHE A 2 12.27 16.39 17.41
C PHE A 2 11.89 16.80 18.83
N ASN A 3 10.93 17.72 18.98
CA ASN A 3 10.51 18.20 20.29
C ASN A 3 9.51 17.22 20.95
N SER A 4 8.88 16.35 20.15
CA SER A 4 7.95 15.32 20.61
C SER A 4 7.96 14.08 19.70
N PRO A 5 7.73 12.87 20.25
CA PRO A 5 7.68 11.63 19.46
C PRO A 5 6.48 11.57 18.48
N LEU A 6 5.49 12.44 18.63
CA LEU A 6 4.30 12.51 17.77
C LEU A 6 4.47 13.43 16.56
N GLU A 7 5.54 14.23 16.49
CA GLU A 7 5.81 15.11 15.35
C GLU A 7 5.91 14.36 14.01
N GLN A 8 6.37 13.12 14.03
CA GLN A 8 6.49 12.28 12.83
C GLN A 8 5.15 11.99 12.13
N PHE A 9 4.01 12.13 12.82
CA PHE A 9 2.68 11.89 12.27
C PHE A 9 1.94 13.19 11.90
N GLN A 10 2.62 14.34 11.95
CA GLN A 10 1.99 15.61 11.59
C GLN A 10 1.81 15.72 10.07
N ILE A 11 0.60 16.10 9.66
CA ILE A 11 0.28 16.38 8.26
C ILE A 11 0.76 17.80 7.96
N LEU A 12 1.88 17.89 7.24
CA LEU A 12 2.43 19.17 6.80
C LEU A 12 2.02 19.44 5.33
N PRO A 13 1.49 20.64 5.02
CA PRO A 13 1.32 21.07 3.64
C PRO A 13 2.69 21.41 3.03
N LEU A 14 3.04 20.75 1.93
CA LEU A 14 4.26 21.00 1.15
C LEU A 14 4.04 22.13 0.14
N LEU A 15 2.90 22.09 -0.55
CA LEU A 15 2.49 23.11 -1.51
C LEU A 15 1.03 23.46 -1.23
N SER A 16 0.74 24.71 -0.88
CA SER A 16 -0.63 25.17 -0.62
C SER A 16 -1.22 25.80 -1.88
N PHE A 17 -2.27 25.17 -2.42
CA PHE A 17 -3.11 25.73 -3.46
C PHE A 17 -4.54 25.79 -2.90
N GLY A 18 -4.94 26.96 -2.43
CA GLY A 18 -6.31 27.20 -1.95
C GLY A 18 -7.17 27.78 -3.07
N VAL A 19 -8.27 27.12 -3.42
CA VAL A 19 -9.34 27.73 -4.23
C VAL A 19 -10.51 28.01 -3.31
N ASN A 20 -10.56 29.23 -2.75
CA ASN A 20 -11.58 29.71 -1.80
C ASN A 20 -11.92 28.73 -0.65
N LEU A 21 -12.86 27.81 -0.90
CA LEU A 21 -13.45 26.88 0.07
C LEU A 21 -12.77 25.50 0.06
N PHE A 22 -11.97 25.19 -0.96
CA PHE A 22 -11.28 23.92 -1.10
C PHE A 22 -9.78 24.10 -0.91
N ASP A 23 -9.24 23.44 0.11
CA ASP A 23 -7.79 23.27 0.27
C ASP A 23 -7.33 22.12 -0.63
N LEU A 24 -6.68 22.47 -1.74
CA LEU A 24 -6.01 21.52 -2.64
C LEU A 24 -4.50 21.50 -2.37
N SER A 25 -4.12 21.65 -1.10
CA SER A 25 -2.71 21.60 -0.70
C SER A 25 -2.15 20.18 -0.87
N ILE A 26 -1.00 20.08 -1.51
CA ILE A 26 -0.22 18.84 -1.56
C ILE A 26 0.44 18.68 -0.19
N THR A 27 0.03 17.68 0.57
CA THR A 27 0.57 17.35 1.90
C THR A 27 1.52 16.16 1.84
N ASN A 28 2.32 15.96 2.90
CA ASN A 28 3.12 14.74 3.05
C ASN A 28 2.27 13.46 2.95
N ALA A 29 1.05 13.50 3.51
CA ALA A 29 0.10 12.39 3.43
C ALA A 29 -0.34 12.11 1.98
N MET A 30 -0.65 13.17 1.21
CA MET A 30 -0.99 13.01 -0.22
C MET A 30 0.19 12.46 -1.03
N LEU A 31 1.41 12.93 -0.77
CA LEU A 31 2.59 12.46 -1.48
C LEU A 31 2.86 10.98 -1.19
N THR A 32 2.85 10.59 0.09
CA THR A 32 3.13 9.21 0.50
C THR A 32 2.06 8.22 0.06
N THR A 33 0.78 8.61 0.10
CA THR A 33 -0.32 7.80 -0.47
C THR A 33 -0.15 7.62 -1.98
N CYS A 34 0.21 8.66 -2.71
CA CYS A 34 0.43 8.59 -4.16
C CYS A 34 1.60 7.67 -4.51
N ILE A 35 2.71 7.76 -3.76
CA ILE A 35 3.87 6.85 -3.91
C ILE A 35 3.45 5.40 -3.63
N GLY A 36 2.71 5.16 -2.54
CA GLY A 36 2.20 3.84 -2.19
C GLY A 36 1.29 3.25 -3.27
N LEU A 37 0.38 4.05 -3.81
CA LEU A 37 -0.50 3.68 -4.92
C LEU A 37 0.28 3.39 -6.20
N ALA A 38 1.26 4.22 -6.55
CA ALA A 38 2.11 4.01 -7.72
C ALA A 38 2.91 2.70 -7.61
N PHE A 39 3.44 2.40 -6.43
CA PHE A 39 4.15 1.14 -6.17
C PHE A 39 3.22 -0.08 -6.26
N PHE A 40 2.02 0.03 -5.70
CA PHE A 40 0.99 -1.01 -5.81
C PHE A 40 0.60 -1.27 -7.28
N LEU A 41 0.34 -0.21 -8.06
CA LEU A 41 0.03 -0.32 -9.49
C LEU A 41 1.21 -0.90 -10.28
N PHE A 42 2.44 -0.55 -9.93
CA PHE A 42 3.64 -1.12 -10.54
C PHE A 42 3.73 -2.64 -10.31
N ILE A 43 3.50 -3.10 -9.08
CA ILE A 43 3.43 -4.53 -8.76
C ILE A 43 2.36 -5.24 -9.60
N PHE A 44 1.17 -4.63 -9.69
CA PHE A 44 0.05 -5.20 -10.46
C PHE A 44 0.35 -5.23 -11.97
N TYR A 45 0.99 -4.18 -12.49
CA TYR A 45 1.46 -4.14 -13.87
C TYR A 45 2.51 -5.21 -14.15
N CYS A 46 3.45 -5.43 -13.23
CA CYS A 46 4.42 -6.52 -13.36
C CYS A 46 3.72 -7.89 -13.39
N LEU A 47 2.76 -8.13 -12.48
CA LEU A 47 1.96 -9.36 -12.48
C LEU A 47 1.26 -9.63 -13.83
N LEU A 48 0.69 -8.59 -14.46
CA LEU A 48 0.02 -8.72 -15.75
C LEU A 48 0.98 -8.84 -16.94
N SER A 49 2.10 -8.11 -16.92
CA SER A 49 2.98 -7.95 -18.08
C SER A 49 4.01 -9.06 -18.20
N TYR A 50 4.41 -9.67 -17.08
CA TYR A 50 5.32 -10.80 -17.13
C TYR A 50 4.57 -12.05 -17.59
N LYS A 51 4.94 -12.56 -18.77
CA LYS A 51 4.63 -13.95 -19.12
C LYS A 51 5.25 -14.83 -18.04
N LEU A 52 4.41 -15.58 -17.32
CA LEU A 52 4.87 -16.53 -16.31
C LEU A 52 5.76 -17.56 -17.01
N ASN A 53 7.06 -17.51 -16.73
CA ASN A 53 7.99 -18.50 -17.24
C ASN A 53 7.83 -19.78 -16.42
N CYS A 54 7.99 -20.95 -17.05
CA CYS A 54 7.99 -22.23 -16.35
C CYS A 54 9.08 -22.31 -15.27
N PHE A 55 10.19 -21.60 -15.46
CA PHE A 55 11.22 -21.41 -14.43
C PHE A 55 11.04 -20.02 -13.79
N PRO A 56 10.69 -19.96 -12.50
CA PRO A 56 10.34 -18.70 -11.87
C PRO A 56 11.57 -17.81 -11.70
N THR A 57 11.45 -16.54 -12.10
CA THR A 57 12.46 -15.52 -11.83
C THR A 57 12.36 -15.06 -10.37
N ARG A 58 13.42 -14.39 -9.84
CA ARG A 58 13.42 -13.89 -8.46
C ARG A 58 12.23 -12.99 -8.13
N TRP A 59 11.81 -12.14 -9.08
CA TRP A 59 10.64 -11.28 -8.92
C TRP A 59 9.32 -12.05 -8.99
N GLN A 60 9.24 -13.06 -9.85
CA GLN A 60 8.07 -13.94 -9.92
C GLN A 60 7.86 -14.72 -8.61
N LEU A 61 8.94 -15.19 -7.96
CA LEU A 61 8.85 -15.87 -6.66
C LEU A 61 8.24 -14.98 -5.56
N VAL A 62 8.60 -13.69 -5.53
CA VAL A 62 8.01 -12.74 -4.57
C VAL A 62 6.51 -12.58 -4.83
N LEU A 63 6.11 -12.47 -6.08
CA LEU A 63 4.71 -12.33 -6.47
C LEU A 63 3.89 -13.60 -6.19
N GLU A 64 4.42 -14.77 -6.52
CA GLU A 64 3.78 -16.07 -6.27
C GLU A 64 3.63 -16.34 -4.77
N SER A 65 4.64 -16.02 -3.96
CA SER A 65 4.55 -16.16 -2.50
C SER A 65 3.51 -15.23 -1.86
N LEU A 66 3.38 -14.00 -2.36
CA LEU A 66 2.29 -13.09 -1.96
C LEU A 66 0.91 -13.65 -2.36
N TYR A 67 0.78 -14.21 -3.56
CA TYR A 67 -0.47 -14.83 -4.01
C TYR A 67 -0.84 -16.06 -3.15
N ILE A 68 0.11 -16.95 -2.88
CA ILE A 68 -0.13 -18.17 -2.10
C ILE A 68 -0.46 -17.83 -0.64
N SER A 69 0.26 -16.89 -0.03
CA SER A 69 0.00 -16.47 1.36
C SER A 69 -1.39 -15.85 1.53
N THR A 70 -1.79 -14.96 0.62
CA THR A 70 -3.15 -14.38 0.62
C THR A 70 -4.23 -15.43 0.38
N ALA A 71 -4.04 -16.33 -0.59
CA ALA A 71 -4.99 -17.40 -0.86
C ALA A 71 -5.14 -18.34 0.34
N GLY A 72 -4.04 -18.68 1.01
CA GLY A 72 -4.04 -19.47 2.24
C GLY A 72 -4.81 -18.79 3.37
N LEU A 73 -4.53 -17.50 3.62
CA LEU A 73 -5.25 -16.73 4.65
C LEU A 73 -6.76 -16.68 4.40
N ILE A 74 -7.18 -16.49 3.14
CA ILE A 74 -8.60 -16.44 2.77
C ILE A 74 -9.24 -17.81 2.94
N TRP A 75 -8.54 -18.87 2.54
CA TRP A 75 -9.01 -20.25 2.71
C TRP A 75 -9.18 -20.61 4.19
N ASP A 76 -8.22 -20.27 5.03
CA ASP A 76 -8.25 -20.58 6.45
C ASP A 76 -9.31 -19.76 7.20
N SER A 77 -9.56 -18.51 6.77
CA SER A 77 -10.51 -17.60 7.43
C SER A 77 -11.96 -17.78 6.98
N VAL A 78 -12.19 -17.98 5.67
CA VAL A 78 -13.55 -17.98 5.06
C VAL A 78 -13.90 -19.32 4.42
N GLY A 79 -12.91 -20.18 4.18
CA GLY A 79 -13.09 -21.46 3.49
C GLY A 79 -13.30 -21.29 1.97
N PRO A 80 -13.84 -22.32 1.29
CA PRO A 80 -13.93 -22.36 -0.18
C PRO A 80 -14.81 -21.26 -0.77
N LYS A 81 -15.77 -20.74 0.00
CA LYS A 81 -16.64 -19.62 -0.43
C LYS A 81 -15.87 -18.30 -0.54
N GLY A 82 -14.71 -18.18 0.12
CA GLY A 82 -13.86 -16.99 0.11
C GLY A 82 -13.19 -16.70 -1.23
N GLN A 83 -13.05 -17.71 -2.10
CA GLN A 83 -12.40 -17.54 -3.40
C GLN A 83 -13.10 -16.52 -4.31
N LYS A 84 -14.43 -16.36 -4.17
CA LYS A 84 -15.19 -15.34 -4.92
C LYS A 84 -14.74 -13.90 -4.59
N TYR A 85 -14.27 -13.68 -3.35
CA TYR A 85 -13.81 -12.38 -2.86
C TYR A 85 -12.31 -12.20 -2.97
N PHE A 86 -11.60 -13.19 -3.53
CA PHE A 86 -10.15 -13.20 -3.62
C PHE A 86 -9.57 -11.93 -4.26
N PRO A 87 -10.04 -11.44 -5.42
CA PRO A 87 -9.44 -10.26 -6.05
C PRO A 87 -9.52 -9.02 -5.16
N PHE A 88 -10.63 -8.84 -4.45
CA PHE A 88 -10.84 -7.70 -3.55
C PHE A 88 -9.93 -7.79 -2.31
N LEU A 89 -9.90 -8.96 -1.67
CA LEU A 89 -9.07 -9.20 -0.48
C LEU A 89 -7.59 -9.12 -0.80
N PHE A 90 -7.17 -9.62 -1.98
CA PHE A 90 -5.80 -9.54 -2.45
C PHE A 90 -5.33 -8.08 -2.60
N VAL A 91 -6.16 -7.21 -3.20
CA VAL A 91 -5.85 -5.79 -3.38
C VAL A 91 -5.71 -5.08 -2.02
N ILE A 92 -6.68 -5.27 -1.12
CA ILE A 92 -6.65 -4.65 0.22
C ILE A 92 -5.43 -5.11 0.99
N PHE A 93 -5.19 -6.42 1.05
CA PHE A 93 -4.05 -6.99 1.76
C PHE A 93 -2.73 -6.43 1.22
N SER A 94 -2.55 -6.46 -0.10
CA SER A 94 -1.32 -6.01 -0.74
C SER A 94 -1.09 -4.52 -0.52
N PHE A 95 -2.14 -3.69 -0.62
CA PHE A 95 -2.04 -2.25 -0.36
C PHE A 95 -1.64 -1.95 1.08
N ILE A 96 -2.30 -2.57 2.06
CA ILE A 96 -1.98 -2.39 3.49
C ILE A 96 -0.55 -2.87 3.79
N LEU A 97 -0.15 -4.02 3.25
CA LEU A 97 1.20 -4.57 3.42
C LEU A 97 2.25 -3.61 2.90
N ILE A 98 2.10 -3.11 1.67
CA ILE A 98 3.03 -2.16 1.05
C ILE A 98 3.09 -0.87 1.86
N SER A 99 1.94 -0.32 2.26
CA SER A 99 1.88 0.92 3.03
C SER A 99 2.59 0.78 4.39
N ASN A 100 2.40 -0.36 5.06
CA ASN A 100 3.06 -0.63 6.34
C ASN A 100 4.58 -0.86 6.18
N VAL A 101 5.01 -1.59 5.14
CA VAL A 101 6.45 -1.78 4.87
C VAL A 101 7.12 -0.46 4.48
N SER A 102 6.45 0.38 3.69
CA SER A 102 6.92 1.75 3.39
C SER A 102 7.02 2.63 4.64
N GLY A 103 6.23 2.32 5.67
CA GLY A 103 6.27 2.96 6.97
C GLY A 103 7.49 2.63 7.82
N LEU A 104 8.20 1.53 7.52
CA LEU A 104 9.43 1.13 8.23
C LEU A 104 10.67 1.90 7.76
N VAL A 105 10.57 2.62 6.63
CA VAL A 105 11.66 3.44 6.12
C VAL A 105 11.87 4.63 7.06
N PRO A 106 13.09 4.88 7.58
CA PRO A 106 13.32 5.99 8.48
C PRO A 106 12.98 7.32 7.80
N TYR A 107 12.37 8.24 8.54
CA TYR A 107 11.87 9.53 8.06
C TYR A 107 10.69 9.45 7.06
N SER A 108 10.09 8.27 6.89
CA SER A 108 8.87 8.10 6.10
C SER A 108 7.63 8.48 6.91
N PHE A 109 6.64 9.05 6.21
CA PHE A 109 5.33 9.32 6.80
C PHE A 109 4.42 8.10 6.64
N THR A 110 3.82 7.67 7.75
CA THR A 110 3.00 6.45 7.83
C THR A 110 1.53 6.78 7.67
N VAL A 111 1.02 6.59 6.45
CA VAL A 111 -0.39 6.84 6.11
C VAL A 111 -1.35 6.00 6.97
N THR A 112 -0.98 4.75 7.27
CA THR A 112 -1.81 3.82 8.06
C THR A 112 -1.95 4.19 9.54
N SER A 113 -1.19 5.18 10.04
CA SER A 113 -1.36 5.67 11.41
C SER A 113 -2.56 6.60 11.57
N HIS A 114 -3.10 7.14 10.47
CA HIS A 114 -4.24 8.04 10.49
C HIS A 114 -5.55 7.26 10.50
N LEU A 115 -6.17 7.14 11.68
CA LEU A 115 -7.46 6.46 11.86
C LEU A 115 -8.60 7.01 11.02
N ILE A 116 -8.55 8.28 10.63
CA ILE A 116 -9.55 8.90 9.73
C ILE A 116 -9.43 8.35 8.30
N GLN A 117 -8.25 7.89 7.92
CA GLN A 117 -7.93 7.45 6.57
C GLN A 117 -8.01 5.93 6.40
N THR A 118 -7.70 5.16 7.45
CA THR A 118 -7.79 3.69 7.48
C THR A 118 -9.21 3.20 7.69
#